data_AF-A0A432T1P2-F1
#
_entry.id   AF-A0A432T1P2-F1
#
_cell.length_a   1.000
_cell.length_b   1.000
_cell.length_c   1.000
_cell.angle_alpha   90.00
_cell.angle_beta   90.00
_cell.angle_gamma   90.00
#
_symmetry.space_group_name_H-M   'P 1'
#
loop_
_entity.id
_entity.type
_entity.pdbx_description
1 polymer ?
#
loop_
_entity_poly.entity_id
_entity_poly.type
_entity_poly.pdbx_seq_one_letter_code
_entity_poly.pdbx_strand_id
1 'polypeptide(L)' 'MQRGVYEDEISIASVKLQITQLRKKLPKGCIKNIYGCGYILHD' A
#
# COMPACT_ATOMS: atom_id res chain seq x y z
N MET A 1 -5.24 -14.87 -25.60
CA MET A 1 -4.76 -14.74 -24.20
C MET A 1 -5.25 -13.39 -23.69
N GLN A 2 -6.37 -13.37 -22.96
CA GLN A 2 -6.96 -12.13 -22.44
C GLN A 2 -6.04 -11.56 -21.34
N ARG A 3 -5.46 -10.37 -21.58
CA ARG A 3 -4.84 -9.55 -20.54
C ARG A 3 -5.97 -9.07 -19.63
N GLY A 4 -5.96 -9.49 -18.36
CA GLY A 4 -6.88 -8.97 -17.36
C GLY A 4 -6.77 -7.45 -17.28
N VAL A 5 -7.86 -6.77 -17.62
CA VAL A 5 -8.01 -5.32 -17.54
C VAL A 5 -8.13 -4.97 -16.06
N TYR A 6 -7.02 -4.62 -15.41
CA TYR A 6 -7.04 -3.98 -14.09
C TYR A 6 -7.20 -2.47 -14.30
N GLU A 7 -8.38 -2.04 -14.78
CA GLU A 7 -8.76 -0.62 -14.91
C GLU A 7 -9.65 -0.16 -13.75
N ASP A 8 -9.40 -0.65 -12.54
CA ASP A 8 -9.88 0.09 -11.37
C ASP A 8 -8.84 1.17 -11.07
N GLU A 9 -9.20 2.43 -11.31
CA GLU A 9 -8.39 3.57 -10.91
C GLU A 9 -7.98 3.40 -9.43
N ILE A 10 -6.69 3.16 -9.19
CA ILE A 10 -6.17 2.99 -7.84
C ILE A 10 -6.25 4.35 -7.14
N SER A 11 -7.25 4.50 -6.27
CA SER A 11 -7.36 5.70 -5.46
C SER A 11 -6.30 5.73 -4.36
N ILE A 12 -5.72 6.91 -4.11
CA ILE A 12 -4.78 7.13 -2.99
C ILE A 12 -5.42 6.74 -1.65
N ALA A 13 -6.73 6.93 -1.51
CA ALA A 13 -7.49 6.53 -0.33
C ALA A 13 -7.47 5.01 -0.12
N SER A 14 -7.64 4.23 -1.19
CA SER A 14 -7.57 2.76 -1.14
C SER A 14 -6.19 2.27 -0.69
N VAL A 15 -5.11 2.84 -1.25
CA VAL A 15 -3.74 2.51 -0.85
C VAL A 15 -3.51 2.80 0.64
N LYS A 16 -3.94 3.97 1.13
CA LYS A 16 -3.83 4.34 2.56
C LYS A 16 -4.58 3.36 3.46
N LEU A 17 -5.78 2.94 3.06
CA LEU A 17 -6.58 1.96 3.80
C LEU A 17 -5.87 0.60 3.87
N GLN A 18 -5.40 0.09 2.74
CA GLN A 18 -4.69 -1.19 2.66
C GLN A 18 -3.40 -1.18 3.48
N ILE A 19 -2.61 -0.11 3.42
CA ILE A 19 -1.40 0.05 4.26
C ILE A 19 -1.76 0.09 5.75
N THR A 20 -2.85 0.76 6.12
CA THR A 20 -3.32 0.79 7.51
C THR A 20 -3.71 -0.60 8.00
N GLN A 21 -4.40 -1.39 7.16
CA GLN A 21 -4.74 -2.77 7.48
C GLN A 21 -3.50 -3.66 7.58
N LEU A 22 -2.52 -3.48 6.69
CA LEU A 22 -1.28 -4.24 6.70
C LEU A 22 -0.45 -3.97 7.96
N ARG A 23 -0.35 -2.71 8.39
CA ARG A 23 0.34 -2.32 9.64
C ARG A 23 -0.23 -2.98 10.90
N LYS A 24 -1.50 -3.39 10.89
CA LYS A 24 -2.11 -4.12 12.02
C LYS A 24 -1.65 -5.57 12.11
N LYS A 25 -1.13 -6.13 11.02
CA LYS A 25 -0.70 -7.53 10.92
C LYS A 25 0.81 -7.70 11.07
N LEU A 26 1.57 -6.60 11.02
CA LEU A 26 3.02 -6.58 11.09
C LEU A 26 3.50 -5.97 12.41
N PRO A 27 4.75 -6.27 12.84
CA PRO A 27 5.38 -5.58 13.95
C PRO A 27 5.39 -4.05 13.75
N LYS A 28 5.36 -3.32 14.87
CA LYS A 28 5.41 -1.85 14.83
C LYS A 28 6.72 -1.41 14.17
N GLY A 29 6.63 -0.45 13.25
CA GLY A 29 7.79 0.14 12.59
C GLY A 29 8.18 -0.48 11.25
N CYS A 30 7.63 -1.66 10.87
CA CYS A 30 8.01 -2.33 9.62
C CYS A 30 7.63 -1.57 8.33
N ILE A 31 6.67 -0.64 8.37
CA ILE A 31 6.27 0.14 7.19
C ILE A 31 6.43 1.62 7.47
N LYS A 32 7.45 2.23 6.86
CA LYS A 32 7.70 3.67 6.94
C LYS A 32 7.02 4.41 5.79
N ASN A 33 6.55 5.63 6.08
CA ASN A 33 5.99 6.54 5.08
C ASN A 33 7.11 7.42 4.54
N ILE A 34 7.25 7.48 3.22
CA ILE A 34 8.15 8.40 2.52
C ILE A 34 7.31 9.52 1.93
N TYR A 35 7.48 10.73 2.47
CA TYR A 35 6.70 11.89 2.06
C TYR A 35 6.85 12.15 0.56
N GLY A 36 5.72 12.28 -0.14
CA GLY A 36 5.69 12.52 -1.59
C GLY A 36 5.99 11.30 -2.47
N CYS A 37 6.41 10.16 -1.90
CA CYS A 37 6.81 8.99 -2.68
C CYS A 37 5.98 7.73 -2.40
N GLY A 38 5.56 7.49 -1.15
CA GLY A 38 4.77 6.32 -0.79
C GLY A 38 5.26 5.62 0.47
N TYR A 39 5.43 4.30 0.42
CA TYR A 39 5.75 3.48 1.59
C TYR A 39 6.94 2.56 1.30
N ILE A 40 7.76 2.29 2.32
CA ILE A 40 8.88 1.35 2.24
C ILE A 40 8.77 0.33 3.37
N LEU A 41 9.10 -0.92 3.05
CA LEU A 41 9.29 -1.97 4.04
C LEU A 41 10.66 -1.77 4.69
N HIS A 42 10.69 -1.81 6.01
CA HIS A 42 11.88 -1.62 6.82
C HIS A 42 11.97 -2.80 7.80
N ASP A 43 13.16 -3.39 7.95
CA ASP A 43 13.43 -4.44 8.93
C ASP A 43 13.50 -3.89 10.37
#